data_AF-Q0RNC2-F1
#
_entry.id   AF-Q0RNC2-F1
#
_cell.length_a   1.000
_cell.length_b   1.000
_cell.length_c   1.000
_cell.angle_alpha   90.00
_cell.angle_beta   90.00
_cell.angle_gamma   90.00
#
_symmetry.space_group_name_H-M   'P 1'
#
loop_
_entity.id
_entity.type
_entity.pdbx_description
1 polymer ?
#
loop_
_entity_poly.entity_id
_entity_poly.type
_entity_poly.pdbx_seq_one_letter_code
_entity_poly.pdbx_strand_id
1 'polypeptide(L)' 'MDHLPLLVGSGDIARALGLTRQAIDHRLRVDPAAPSPAAVVNRTATWGGTRIWWREEIDRWLRLEPEHWEVH' A
#
# COMPACT_ATOMS: atom_id res chain seq x y z
N MET A 1 -15.71 15.87 -3.78
CA MET A 1 -14.90 15.14 -2.79
C MET A 1 -14.41 13.92 -3.50
N ASP A 2 -13.16 13.93 -3.95
CA ASP A 2 -12.54 12.75 -4.56
C ASP A 2 -12.39 11.71 -3.46
N HIS A 3 -13.19 10.65 -3.53
CA HIS A 3 -13.14 9.59 -2.54
C HIS A 3 -11.78 8.90 -2.63
N LEU A 4 -10.99 9.00 -1.55
CA LEU A 4 -9.71 8.33 -1.43
C LEU A 4 -9.87 6.83 -1.69
N PRO A 5 -8.95 6.19 -2.45
CA PRO A 5 -9.08 4.80 -2.83
C PRO A 5 -9.11 3.90 -1.58
N LEU A 6 -10.10 2.99 -1.54
CA LEU A 6 -10.27 2.03 -0.44
C LEU A 6 -9.18 0.94 -0.42
N LEU A 7 -8.62 0.65 -1.59
CA LEU A 7 -7.55 -0.33 -1.78
C LEU A 7 -6.32 0.39 -2.35
N VAL A 8 -5.16 0.12 -1.76
CA VAL A 8 -3.90 0.76 -2.11
C VAL A 8 -2.84 -0.29 -2.44
N GLY A 9 -2.01 -0.01 -3.45
CA GLY A 9 -0.81 -0.78 -3.77
C GLY A 9 0.44 -0.18 -3.13
N SER A 10 1.57 -0.88 -3.24
CA SER A 10 2.83 -0.37 -2.69
C SER A 10 3.33 0.93 -3.35
N GLY A 11 2.89 1.22 -4.57
CA GLY A 11 3.14 2.52 -5.22
C GLY A 11 2.38 3.67 -4.59
N ASP A 12 1.10 3.47 -4.26
CA ASP A 12 0.26 4.50 -3.63
C ASP A 12 0.79 4.82 -2.23
N ILE A 13 1.12 3.79 -1.46
CA ILE A 13 1.73 3.91 -0.12
C ILE A 13 3.06 4.66 -0.22
N ALA A 14 3.89 4.34 -1.22
CA ALA A 14 5.16 5.01 -1.43
C ALA A 14 4.97 6.51 -1.72
N ARG A 15 3.99 6.86 -2.57
CA ARG A 15 3.65 8.26 -2.85
C ARG A 15 3.20 8.99 -1.59
N ALA A 16 2.32 8.39 -0.79
CA ALA A 16 1.81 8.98 0.45
C ALA A 16 2.90 9.29 1.48
N LEU A 17 3.98 8.49 1.51
CA LEU A 17 5.10 8.67 2.44
C LEU A 17 6.29 9.44 1.85
N GLY A 18 6.25 9.83 0.58
CA GLY A 18 7.41 10.40 -0.12
C GLY A 18 8.59 9.43 -0.21
N LEU A 19 8.32 8.12 -0.29
CA LEU A 19 9.32 7.05 -0.34
C LEU A 19 9.34 6.34 -1.70
N THR A 20 10.32 5.46 -1.90
CA THR A 20 10.35 4.59 -3.07
C THR A 20 9.47 3.36 -2.87
N ARG A 21 8.88 2.85 -3.95
CA ARG A 21 8.13 1.58 -3.93
C ARG A 21 8.97 0.42 -3.37
N GLN A 22 10.27 0.37 -3.69
CA GLN A 22 11.17 -0.67 -3.20
C GLN A 22 11.34 -0.64 -1.68
N ALA A 23 11.40 0.54 -1.07
CA ALA A 23 11.47 0.68 0.38
C ALA A 23 10.18 0.16 1.05
N ILE A 24 9.02 0.49 0.48
CA ILE A 24 7.73 -0.01 0.96
C ILE A 24 7.61 -1.53 0.79
N ASP A 25 7.96 -2.07 -0.39
CA ASP A 25 7.93 -3.51 -0.66
C ASP A 25 8.88 -4.29 0.27
N HIS A 26 10.03 -3.70 0.62
CA HIS A 26 10.94 -4.28 1.60
C HIS A 26 10.28 -4.28 2.99
N ARG A 27 9.76 -3.15 3.45
CA ARG A 27 9.14 -3.02 4.77
C ARG A 27 7.94 -3.96 4.95
N LEU A 28 7.05 -4.03 3.95
CA LEU A 28 5.91 -4.96 3.91
C LEU A 28 6.33 -6.44 4.00
N ARG A 29 7.58 -6.76 3.65
CA ARG A 29 8.11 -8.13 3.72
C ARG A 29 8.77 -8.44 5.06
N VAL A 30 9.45 -7.47 5.66
CA VAL A 30 10.30 -7.71 6.84
C VAL A 30 9.65 -7.31 8.15
N ASP A 31 8.66 -6.42 8.14
CA ASP A 31 7.96 -5.98 9.34
C ASP A 31 6.87 -7.01 9.70
N PRO A 32 6.97 -7.72 10.84
CA PRO A 32 5.98 -8.72 11.25
C PRO A 32 4.60 -8.12 11.55
N ALA A 33 4.53 -6.81 11.81
CA ALA A 33 3.27 -6.10 12.03
C ALA A 33 2.62 -5.63 10.73
N ALA A 34 3.27 -5.82 9.57
CA ALA A 34 2.71 -5.46 8.28
C ALA A 34 1.41 -6.24 8.01
N PRO A 35 0.37 -5.58 7.48
CA PRO A 35 -0.89 -6.25 7.18
C PRO A 35 -0.73 -7.26 6.03
N SER A 36 -1.53 -8.32 6.09
CA SER A 36 -1.63 -9.25 4.96
C SER A 36 -2.29 -8.55 3.76
N PRO A 37 -1.88 -8.86 2.52
CA PRO A 37 -2.54 -8.32 1.34
C PRO A 37 -4.03 -8.69 1.34
N ALA A 38 -4.89 -7.71 1.08
CA ALA A 38 -6.32 -7.92 0.88
C ALA A 38 -6.57 -8.75 -0.39
N ALA A 39 -5.77 -8.52 -1.44
CA ALA A 39 -5.82 -9.30 -2.67
C ALA A 39 -4.50 -9.25 -3.45
N VAL A 40 -4.41 -10.13 -4.45
CA VAL A 40 -3.40 -10.08 -5.49
C VAL A 40 -4.10 -9.96 -6.84
N VAL A 41 -3.86 -8.86 -7.56
CA VAL A 41 -4.51 -8.52 -8.83
C VAL A 41 -3.53 -8.60 -9.99
N ASN A 42 -4.04 -8.57 -11.23
CA ASN A 42 -3.25 -8.59 -12.47
C ASN A 42 -2.27 -9.77 -12.57
N ARG A 43 -2.58 -10.89 -11.91
CA ARG A 43 -1.75 -12.09 -11.95
C ARG A 43 -1.75 -12.67 -13.37
N THR A 44 -0.58 -13.05 -13.87
CA THR A 44 -0.40 -13.74 -15.15
C THR A 44 0.32 -15.07 -14.95
N ALA A 45 0.47 -15.85 -16.02
CA ALA A 45 1.19 -17.13 -15.96
C ALA A 45 2.68 -16.96 -15.57
N THR A 46 3.28 -15.83 -15.89
CA THR A 46 4.72 -15.54 -15.67
C THR A 46 4.98 -14.50 -14.59
N TRP A 47 3.94 -13.82 -14.10
CA TRP A 47 4.06 -12.77 -13.10
C TRP A 47 3.07 -12.93 -11.96
N GLY A 48 3.58 -12.90 -10.73
CA GLY A 48 2.83 -13.21 -9.50
C GLY A 48 1.72 -12.23 -9.13
N GLY A 49 1.56 -11.13 -9.88
CA GLY A 49 0.54 -10.10 -9.66
C GLY A 49 0.99 -8.96 -8.74
N THR A 50 0.14 -7.95 -8.60
CA THR A 50 0.28 -6.83 -7.67
C THR A 50 -0.51 -7.12 -6.40
N ARG A 51 0.14 -7.04 -5.24
CA ARG A 51 -0.53 -7.06 -3.94
C ARG A 51 -1.17 -5.70 -3.67
N ILE A 52 -2.40 -5.74 -3.14
CA ILE A 52 -3.14 -4.55 -2.69
C ILE A 52 -3.65 -4.79 -1.27
N TRP A 53 -3.77 -3.71 -0.51
CA TRP A 53 -4.17 -3.71 0.90
C TRP A 53 -5.34 -2.79 1.13
N TRP A 54 -6.12 -3.04 2.18
CA TRP A 54 -7.07 -2.07 2.68
C TRP A 54 -6.33 -0.85 3.20
N ARG A 55 -6.75 0.34 2.75
CA ARG A 55 -6.12 1.60 3.16
C ARG A 55 -6.14 1.75 4.68
N GLU A 56 -7.25 1.43 5.34
CA GLU A 56 -7.38 1.51 6.80
C GLU A 56 -6.35 0.64 7.54
N GLU A 57 -6.01 -0.54 7.02
CA GLU A 57 -5.01 -1.41 7.63
C GLU A 57 -3.59 -0.83 7.50
N ILE A 58 -3.30 -0.20 6.36
CA ILE A 58 -2.04 0.53 6.14
C ILE A 58 -1.97 1.75 7.06
N ASP A 59 -3.05 2.53 7.15
CA ASP A 59 -3.11 3.71 8.01
C ASP A 59 -2.87 3.33 9.47
N ARG A 60 -3.47 2.23 9.96
CA ARG A 60 -3.20 1.71 11.32
C ARG A 60 -1.77 1.23 11.51
N TRP A 61 -1.23 0.48 10.54
CA TRP A 61 0.13 -0.07 10.63
C TRP A 61 1.20 1.04 10.66
N LEU A 62 1.05 2.05 9.79
CA LEU A 62 2.00 3.13 9.63
C LEU A 62 1.68 4.37 10.47
N ARG A 63 0.53 4.38 11.16
CA ARG A 63 -0.02 5.52 11.92
C ARG A 63 -0.17 6.77 11.06
N LEU A 64 -0.80 6.60 9.90
CA LEU A 64 -1.01 7.68 8.93
C LEU A 64 -2.32 8.41 9.20
N GLU A 65 -2.23 9.73 9.15
CA GLU A 65 -3.40 10.61 9.09
C GLU A 65 -3.91 10.72 7.64
N PRO A 66 -5.22 10.98 7.43
CA PRO A 66 -5.82 11.05 6.10
C PRO A 66 -5.11 11.98 5.11
N GLU A 67 -4.51 13.06 5.60
CA GLU A 67 -3.78 14.09 4.85
C GLU A 67 -2.59 13.55 4.04
N HIS A 68 -2.00 12.42 4.47
CA HIS A 68 -0.88 11.79 3.75
C HIS A 68 -1.26 11.30 2.36
N TRP A 69 -2.55 11.14 2.08
CA TRP A 69 -3.05 10.68 0.78
C TRP A 69 -3.36 11.82 -0.19
N GLU A 70 -3.36 13.07 0.27
CA GLU A 70 -3.65 14.27 -0.53
C GLU A 70 -2.41 14.79 -1.27
N VAL A 71 -1.60 13.88 -1.81
CA VAL A 71 -0.39 14.26 -2.56
C VAL A 71 -0.80 14.79 -3.93
N HIS A 72 -0.92 16.12 -4.04
CA HIS A 72 -1.11 16.88 -5.28
C HIS A 72 -0.03 16.56 -6.33
#